data_AF-A0A3D0X572-F1
#
_entry.id   AF-A0A3D0X572-F1
#
_cell.length_a   1.000
_cell.length_b   1.000
_cell.length_c   1.000
_cell.angle_alpha   90.00
_cell.angle_beta   90.00
_cell.angle_gamma   90.00
#
_symmetry.space_group_name_H-M   'P 1'
#
loop_
_entity.id
_entity.type
_entity.pdbx_description
1 polymer ?
#
loop_
_entity_poly.entity_id
_entity_poly.type
_entity_poly.pdbx_seq_one_letter_code
_entity_poly.pdbx_strand_id
1 'polypeptide(L)' 'VKVEMTPQMFTDNVGEIDEMRKELSEGIKNILGIRAKVFLVAPKSIQRSEGKAVRVIDKRKI' A
#
# COMPACT_ATOMS: atom_id res chain seq x y z
N VAL A 1 -4.99 -3.17 1.09
CA VAL A 1 -4.41 -2.10 0.25
C VAL A 1 -2.92 -2.37 0.13
N LYS A 2 -2.35 -2.31 -1.09
CA LYS A 2 -0.91 -2.46 -1.31
C LYS A 2 -0.34 -1.11 -1.74
N VAL A 3 0.75 -0.69 -1.12
CA VAL A 3 1.44 0.58 -1.43
C VAL A 3 2.88 0.24 -1.78
N GLU A 4 3.30 0.66 -2.96
CA GLU A 4 4.68 0.48 -3.43
C GLU A 4 5.59 1.51 -2.78
N MET A 5 6.69 1.05 -2.18
CA MET A 5 7.71 1.92 -1.62
C MET A 5 8.58 2.50 -2.75
N THR A 6 9.00 3.76 -2.63
CA THR A 6 10.01 4.31 -3.54
C THR A 6 11.40 3.75 -3.18
N PRO A 7 12.36 3.69 -4.12
CA PRO A 7 13.70 3.20 -3.83
C PRO A 7 14.44 4.01 -2.76
N GLN A 8 14.12 5.29 -2.59
CA GLN A 8 14.70 6.13 -1.52
C GLN A 8 14.11 5.84 -0.14
N MET A 9 12.88 5.30 -0.08
CA MET A 9 12.21 4.90 1.15
C MET A 9 12.45 3.42 1.49
N PHE A 10 13.11 2.66 0.61
CA PHE A 10 13.46 1.28 0.84
C PHE A 10 14.64 1.21 1.82
N THR A 11 14.31 1.24 3.11
CA THR A 11 15.25 1.02 4.21
C THR A 11 14.99 -0.37 4.79
N ASP A 12 16.03 -1.13 5.13
CA ASP A 12 15.91 -2.40 5.86
C ASP A 12 15.54 -2.20 7.36
N ASN A 13 15.25 -0.96 7.77
CA ASN A 13 14.88 -0.62 9.13
C ASN A 13 13.41 -0.93 9.36
N VAL A 14 13.15 -2.02 10.09
CA VAL A 14 11.79 -2.50 10.41
C VAL A 14 10.97 -1.46 11.18
N GLY A 15 11.61 -0.60 11.98
CA GLY A 15 10.92 0.44 12.75
C GLY A 15 10.26 1.49 11.86
N GLU A 16 11.02 2.04 10.90
CA GLU A 16 10.53 3.04 9.95
C GLU A 16 9.39 2.50 9.07
N ILE A 17 9.50 1.22 8.67
CA ILE A 17 8.45 0.54 7.90
C ILE A 17 7.16 0.42 8.71
N ASP A 18 7.24 0.11 10.01
CA ASP A 18 6.05 -0.01 10.87
C ASP A 18 5.39 1.36 11.14
N GLU A 19 6.20 2.40 11.34
CA GLU A 19 5.70 3.77 11.48
C GLU A 19 4.97 4.25 10.23
N MET A 20 5.59 4.13 9.05
CA MET A 20 4.95 4.47 7.78
C MET A 20 3.65 3.69 7.55
N ARG A 21 3.65 2.40 7.89
CA ARG A 21 2.46 1.55 7.77
C ARG A 21 1.33 2.06 8.67
N LYS A 22 1.64 2.46 9.90
CA LYS A 22 0.66 3.04 10.84
C LYS A 22 0.12 4.35 10.30
N GLU A 23 0.99 5.27 9.90
CA GLU A 23 0.61 6.57 9.35
C GLU A 23 -0.34 6.42 8.15
N LEU A 24 -0.01 5.55 7.18
CA LEU A 24 -0.86 5.29 6.02
C LEU A 24 -2.20 4.66 6.42
N SER A 25 -2.20 3.73 7.39
CA SER A 25 -3.43 3.11 7.88
C SER A 25 -4.33 4.12 8.61
N GLU A 26 -3.75 5.05 9.36
CA GLU A 26 -4.46 6.11 10.06
C GLU A 26 -4.99 7.16 9.09
N GLY A 27 -4.20 7.57 8.10
CA GLY A 27 -4.65 8.46 7.04
C GLY A 27 -5.88 7.91 6.29
N ILE A 28 -5.85 6.62 5.91
CA ILE A 28 -7.00 5.96 5.28
C ILE A 28 -8.22 5.95 6.21
N LYS A 29 -8.02 5.66 7.49
CA LYS A 29 -9.10 5.66 8.49
C LYS A 29 -9.70 7.06 8.66
N ASN A 30 -8.88 8.11 8.67
CA ASN A 30 -9.34 9.49 8.84
C ASN A 30 -10.12 9.99 7.62
N ILE A 31 -9.71 9.60 6.41
CA ILE A 31 -10.34 10.05 5.16
C ILE A 31 -11.62 9.27 4.87
N LEU A 32 -11.60 7.94 5.03
CA LEU A 32 -12.69 7.06 4.58
C LEU A 32 -13.51 6.45 5.74
N GLY A 33 -13.09 6.63 6.99
CA GLY A 33 -13.76 6.05 8.16
C GLY A 33 -13.60 4.54 8.32
N ILE A 34 -12.86 3.87 7.41
CA ILE A 34 -12.70 2.42 7.40
C ILE A 34 -11.30 1.99 7.82
N ARG A 35 -11.21 0.88 8.55
CA ARG A 35 -9.91 0.25 8.83
C ARG A 35 -9.49 -0.59 7.62
N ALA A 36 -8.37 -0.22 7.00
CA ALA A 36 -7.80 -0.95 5.89
C ALA A 36 -6.47 -1.59 6.29
N LYS A 37 -6.26 -2.86 5.94
CA LYS A 37 -4.95 -3.50 6.09
C LYS A 37 -4.02 -3.01 4.98
N VAL A 38 -2.98 -2.25 5.35
CA VAL A 38 -1.94 -1.75 4.45
C VAL A 38 -0.78 -2.75 4.38
N PHE A 39 -0.31 -3.02 3.17
CA PHE A 39 0.88 -3.81 2.90
C PHE A 39 1.85 -2.96 2.08
N LEU A 40 3.04 -2.73 2.62
CA LEU A 40 4.15 -2.12 1.89
C LEU A 40 4.79 -3.19 1.02
N VAL A 41 4.97 -2.89 -0.26
CA VAL A 41 5.58 -3.80 -1.24
C VAL A 41 6.80 -3.13 -1.88
N ALA A 42 7.76 -3.96 -2.31
CA ALA A 42 9.00 -3.50 -2.91
C ALA A 42 8.76 -2.61 -4.14
N PRO A 43 9.68 -1.67 -4.44
CA PRO A 43 9.60 -0.86 -5.66
C PRO A 43 9.47 -1.73 -6.91
N LYS A 44 8.68 -1.26 -7.88
CA LYS A 44 8.38 -1.93 -9.16
C LYS A 44 7.71 -3.31 -9.04
N SER A 45 7.17 -3.68 -7.87
CA SER A 45 6.48 -4.96 -7.69
C SER A 45 4.99 -4.93 -8.07
N ILE A 46 4.39 -3.74 -8.17
CA ILE A 46 3.01 -3.62 -8.64
C ILE A 46 3.03 -3.65 -10.17
N GLN A 47 2.32 -4.62 -10.74
CA GLN A 47 2.22 -4.78 -12.18
C GLN A 47 1.69 -3.50 -12.84
N ARG A 48 2.46 -2.98 -13.80
CA ARG A 48 2.05 -1.86 -14.63
C ARG A 48 1.27 -2.40 -15.82
N SER A 49 0.05 -1.91 -16.02
CA SER A 49 -0.71 -2.20 -17.24
C SER A 49 -0.23 -1.27 -18.35
N GLU A 50 -0.02 -1.79 -19.56
CA GLU A 50 0.34 -0.99 -20.74
C GLU A 50 -0.80 -0.06 -21.22
N GLY A 51 -2.03 -0.29 -20.75
CA GLY A 51 -3.18 0.60 -20.95
C GLY A 51 -3.59 1.34 -19.67
N LYS A 52 -4.88 1.27 -19.31
CA LYS A 52 -5.45 1.92 -18.13
C LYS A 52 -5.02 1.23 -16.83
N ALA A 53 -4.48 2.00 -15.88
CA ALA A 53 -4.04 1.49 -14.58
C ALA A 53 -5.16 0.76 -13.81
N VAL A 54 -4.94 -0.51 -13.49
CA VAL A 54 -5.81 -1.34 -12.65
C VAL A 54 -5.31 -1.28 -11.20
N ARG A 55 -6.05 -0.61 -10.30
CA ARG A 55 -5.69 -0.46 -8.88
C ARG A 55 -6.59 -1.22 -7.91
N VAL A 56 -7.71 -1.77 -8.40
CA VAL A 56 -8.73 -2.46 -7.59
C VAL A 56 -8.88 -3.87 -8.11
N ILE A 57 -8.75 -4.86 -7.22
CA ILE A 57 -8.98 -6.27 -7.50
C ILE A 57 -10.07 -6.74 -6.54
N ASP A 58 -11.24 -7.09 -7.07
CA ASP A 58 -12.32 -7.68 -6.29
C ASP A 58 -12.08 -9.19 -6.15
N LYS A 59 -12.06 -9.69 -4.92
CA LYS A 59 -11.87 -11.10 -4.58
C LYS A 59 -13.06 -11.71 -3.84
N ARG A 60 -14.21 -11.02 -3.82
CA ARG A 60 -15.43 -11.53 -3.19
C ARG A 60 -15.88 -12.79 -3.94
N LYS A 61 -16.08 -13.90 -3.22
CA LYS A 61 -16.82 -15.06 -3.75
C LYS A 61 -18.30 -14.75 -3.55
N ILE A 62 -19.05 -14.71 -4.65
CA ILE A 62 -20.49 -14.53 -4.68
C ILE A 62 -21.10 -15.88 -5.02
#